data_AF-A0AA38N0F3-F1
#
_entry.id   AF-A0AA38N0F3-F1
#
_cell.length_a   1.000
_cell.length_b   1.000
_cell.length_c   1.000
_cell.angle_alpha   90.00
_cell.angle_beta   90.00
_cell.angle_gamma   90.00
#
_symmetry.space_group_name_H-M   'P 1'
#
loop_
_entity.id
_entity.type
_entity.pdbx_description
1 polymer ?
#
loop_
_entity_poly.entity_id
_entity_poly.type
_entity_poly.pdbx_seq_one_letter_code
_entity_poly.pdbx_strand_id
1 'polypeptide(L)'
;FAFIIEYLAYIPKLPDSPSRSQFKCASPELLALSVTNWRLRRICLPFLFANIEIKHIKDARKLKDSFLVLFRKFTKLLAISHFFSRSEGNQTDEENQILCPILTYMERLACVELQCCSSTSVLLKAILAHPTVSTILVKQLPDASLYGDLSKVVLEGTSIPSAFSPNLERCLNQGMRLGCLEVLEPELLNDNFAQRHFAGLEELRLSMSRHHISFSWLSALSSTHLALETLWLIDDNRHYFSRHTPIFISSFVKESQQQDLSKNYIIKRVGLRRGTGQCSQDWHVMGLTIFTTFASTSLVEILTLISISFPELETLTLDLDSHSATYDVVCIIIFLRRFDPRLIS
;
A
#
# COMPACT_ATOMS: atom_id res chain seq x y z
N PHE A 1 6.13 -32.26 1.97
CA PHE A 1 7.32 -31.40 2.12
C PHE A 1 7.23 -30.09 1.33
N ALA A 2 6.92 -30.09 0.02
CA ALA A 2 6.81 -28.85 -0.76
C ALA A 2 5.82 -27.82 -0.16
N PHE A 3 4.62 -28.24 0.25
CA PHE A 3 3.63 -27.35 0.91
C PHE A 3 4.10 -26.74 2.23
N ILE A 4 4.90 -27.45 3.03
CA ILE A 4 5.44 -26.94 4.30
C ILE A 4 6.52 -25.89 4.01
N ILE A 5 7.34 -26.12 3.00
CA ILE A 5 8.38 -25.19 2.56
C ILE A 5 7.77 -23.94 1.94
N GLU A 6 6.69 -24.10 1.17
CA GLU A 6 5.89 -23.00 0.63
C GLU A 6 5.27 -22.16 1.76
N TYR A 7 4.64 -22.81 2.74
CA TYR A 7 4.09 -22.14 3.92
C TYR A 7 5.17 -21.38 4.72
N LEU A 8 6.33 -22.02 4.95
CA LEU A 8 7.46 -21.40 5.64
C LEU A 8 8.10 -20.27 4.84
N ALA A 9 8.06 -20.30 3.51
CA ALA A 9 8.59 -19.24 2.66
C ALA A 9 7.78 -17.94 2.74
N TYR A 10 6.58 -17.96 3.35
CA TYR A 10 5.61 -16.89 3.21
C TYR A 10 5.10 -16.31 4.56
N ILE A 11 5.81 -15.33 5.12
CA ILE A 11 5.36 -14.57 6.31
C ILE A 11 4.10 -13.74 5.99
N PRO A 12 2.95 -13.92 6.67
CA PRO A 12 1.76 -13.06 6.51
C PRO A 12 2.10 -11.59 6.78
N LYS A 13 1.59 -10.66 5.96
CA LYS A 13 1.76 -9.22 6.21
C LYS A 13 0.72 -8.74 7.22
N LEU A 14 1.13 -7.76 8.03
CA LEU A 14 0.23 -6.88 8.77
C LEU A 14 -0.51 -5.94 7.79
N PRO A 15 -1.73 -5.51 8.11
CA PRO A 15 -2.63 -4.76 7.21
C PRO A 15 -2.12 -3.39 6.73
N ASP A 16 -1.09 -2.79 7.35
CA ASP A 16 -0.69 -1.41 7.07
C ASP A 16 0.29 -1.21 5.90
N SER A 17 0.70 -2.28 5.21
CA SER A 17 1.55 -2.13 4.02
C SER A 17 0.68 -2.15 2.76
N PRO A 18 0.72 -1.11 1.90
CA PRO A 18 0.03 -1.14 0.62
C PRO A 18 0.43 -2.40 -0.12
N SER A 19 -0.54 -3.02 -0.77
CA SER A 19 -0.57 -4.34 -1.41
C SER A 19 0.70 -4.70 -2.20
N ARG A 20 1.84 -4.92 -1.51
CA ARG A 20 3.06 -5.31 -2.22
C ARG A 20 2.82 -6.68 -2.83
N SER A 21 3.38 -6.86 -4.02
CA SER A 21 3.71 -8.13 -4.67
C SER A 21 3.58 -9.35 -3.75
N GLN A 22 2.83 -10.36 -4.20
CA GLN A 22 2.64 -11.67 -3.54
C GLN A 22 3.96 -12.46 -3.31
N PHE A 23 5.09 -11.86 -3.68
CA PHE A 23 6.42 -12.41 -3.74
C PHE A 23 7.19 -11.98 -2.49
N LYS A 24 7.14 -12.82 -1.44
CA LYS A 24 7.77 -12.53 -0.14
C LYS A 24 9.24 -12.95 -0.11
N CYS A 25 10.10 -12.20 0.57
CA CYS A 25 11.48 -12.63 0.82
C CYS A 25 11.50 -13.99 1.54
N ALA A 26 12.50 -14.81 1.23
CA ALA A 26 12.68 -16.09 1.88
C ALA A 26 12.83 -15.91 3.40
N SER A 27 12.11 -16.74 4.15
CA SER A 27 12.16 -16.69 5.61
C SER A 27 13.51 -17.19 6.16
N PRO A 28 13.95 -16.70 7.34
CA PRO A 28 15.14 -17.22 8.01
C PRO A 28 15.12 -18.74 8.20
N GLU A 29 13.94 -19.31 8.43
CA GLU A 29 13.70 -20.75 8.59
C GLU A 29 14.02 -21.50 7.29
N LEU A 30 13.64 -20.94 6.13
CA LEU A 30 13.96 -21.51 4.83
C LEU A 30 15.48 -21.55 4.58
N LEU A 31 16.20 -20.50 5.00
CA LEU A 31 17.65 -20.46 4.91
C LEU A 31 18.30 -21.53 5.81
N ALA A 32 17.83 -21.66 7.05
CA ALA A 32 18.31 -22.66 8.01
C ALA A 32 18.08 -24.11 7.50
N LEU A 33 16.93 -24.35 6.84
CA LEU A 33 16.64 -25.64 6.19
C LEU A 33 17.55 -25.92 4.99
N SER A 34 17.96 -24.88 4.27
CA SER A 34 18.82 -25.03 3.09
C SER A 34 20.26 -25.46 3.43
N VAL A 35 20.74 -25.18 4.65
CA VAL A 35 22.08 -25.52 5.09
C VAL A 35 22.17 -26.89 5.76
N THR A 36 21.04 -27.52 6.09
CA THR A 36 21.01 -28.77 6.88
C THR A 36 21.44 -29.99 6.07
N ASN A 37 21.07 -30.08 4.78
CA ASN A 37 21.49 -31.16 3.88
C ASN A 37 21.34 -30.77 2.40
N TRP A 38 22.14 -31.37 1.52
CA TRP A 38 22.10 -31.14 0.06
C TRP A 38 20.72 -31.36 -0.59
N ARG A 39 19.91 -32.32 -0.12
CA ARG A 39 18.56 -32.55 -0.66
C ARG A 39 17.63 -31.40 -0.32
N LEU A 40 17.64 -30.96 0.95
CA LEU A 40 16.84 -29.82 1.40
C LEU A 40 17.31 -28.54 0.73
N ARG A 41 18.62 -28.35 0.58
CA ARG A 41 19.20 -27.25 -0.20
C ARG A 41 18.56 -27.17 -1.58
N ARG A 42 18.58 -28.25 -2.36
CA ARG A 42 18.01 -28.28 -3.72
C ARG A 42 16.52 -27.92 -3.75
N ILE A 43 15.75 -28.32 -2.75
CA ILE A 43 14.32 -28.01 -2.66
C ILE A 43 14.09 -26.54 -2.27
N CYS A 44 14.94 -25.97 -1.42
CA CYS A 44 14.82 -24.58 -0.97
C CYS A 44 15.32 -23.56 -2.00
N LEU A 45 16.27 -23.93 -2.87
CA LEU A 45 16.87 -23.00 -3.86
C LEU A 45 15.85 -22.19 -4.68
N PRO A 46 14.78 -22.79 -5.28
CA PRO A 46 13.81 -22.03 -6.05
C PRO A 46 13.10 -20.93 -5.26
N PHE A 47 12.90 -21.15 -3.95
CA PHE A 47 12.23 -20.20 -3.05
C PHE A 47 13.20 -19.15 -2.53
N LEU A 48 14.44 -19.54 -2.21
CA LEU A 48 15.51 -18.61 -1.79
C LEU A 48 15.87 -17.58 -2.86
N PHE A 49 15.83 -17.99 -4.12
CA PHE A 49 16.22 -17.16 -5.27
C PHE A 49 15.03 -16.67 -6.10
N ALA A 50 13.79 -16.90 -5.65
CA ALA A 50 12.58 -16.41 -6.31
C ALA A 50 12.55 -14.89 -6.39
N ASN A 51 13.01 -14.23 -5.33
CA ASN A 51 12.88 -12.80 -5.15
C ASN A 51 14.27 -12.22 -4.87
N ILE A 52 14.74 -11.34 -5.74
CA ILE A 52 16.02 -10.65 -5.58
C ILE A 52 15.73 -9.18 -5.35
N GLU A 53 16.41 -8.61 -4.36
CA GLU A 53 16.43 -7.17 -4.15
C GLU A 53 17.82 -6.64 -4.46
N ILE A 54 17.89 -5.60 -5.29
CA ILE A 54 19.11 -4.87 -5.59
C ILE A 54 18.94 -3.45 -5.05
N LYS A 55 19.69 -3.13 -3.98
CA LYS A 55 19.63 -1.82 -3.31
C LYS A 55 20.69 -0.86 -3.83
N HIS A 56 21.84 -1.39 -4.23
CA HIS A 56 22.96 -0.56 -4.68
C HIS A 56 23.63 -1.15 -5.91
N ILE A 57 24.34 -0.32 -6.68
CA ILE A 57 25.14 -0.77 -7.83
C ILE A 57 26.13 -1.88 -7.48
N LYS A 58 26.69 -1.86 -6.26
CA LYS A 58 27.56 -2.93 -5.77
C LYS A 58 26.85 -4.29 -5.71
N ASP A 59 25.56 -4.31 -5.39
CA ASP A 59 24.76 -5.53 -5.36
C ASP A 59 24.50 -6.04 -6.77
N ALA A 60 24.24 -5.14 -7.73
CA ALA A 60 24.11 -5.53 -9.14
C ALA A 60 25.43 -6.06 -9.71
N ARG A 61 26.58 -5.43 -9.38
CA ARG A 61 27.90 -5.98 -9.77
C ARG A 61 28.13 -7.36 -9.18
N LYS A 62 27.89 -7.54 -7.88
CA LYS A 62 27.96 -8.86 -7.24
C LYS A 62 27.04 -9.87 -7.92
N LEU A 63 25.83 -9.47 -8.29
CA LEU A 63 24.87 -10.33 -8.97
C LEU A 63 25.36 -10.73 -10.36
N LYS A 64 25.92 -9.77 -11.11
CA LYS A 64 26.55 -9.98 -12.42
C LYS A 64 27.75 -10.93 -12.33
N ASP A 65 28.57 -10.79 -11.28
CA ASP A 65 29.78 -11.57 -11.08
C ASP A 65 29.51 -12.95 -10.43
N SER A 66 28.35 -13.13 -9.80
CA SER A 66 27.95 -14.37 -9.11
C SER A 66 27.24 -15.36 -10.04
N PHE A 67 26.99 -16.58 -9.53
CA PHE A 67 26.37 -17.73 -10.22
C PHE A 67 25.03 -17.42 -10.96
N LEU A 68 25.12 -16.84 -12.16
CA LEU A 68 24.00 -16.46 -13.03
C LEU A 68 23.01 -17.59 -13.29
N VAL A 69 23.45 -18.86 -13.22
CA VAL A 69 22.62 -20.03 -13.47
C VAL A 69 21.45 -20.17 -12.48
N LEU A 70 21.65 -19.85 -11.20
CA LEU A 70 20.59 -19.95 -10.19
C LEU A 70 19.57 -18.84 -10.36
N PHE A 71 20.02 -17.60 -10.55
CA PHE A 71 19.18 -16.44 -10.73
C PHE A 71 18.35 -16.54 -12.02
N ARG A 72 18.98 -16.92 -13.14
CA ARG A 72 18.31 -17.18 -14.42
C ARG A 72 17.12 -18.13 -14.30
N LYS A 73 17.27 -19.20 -13.51
CA LYS A 73 16.29 -20.30 -13.42
C LYS A 73 15.20 -20.11 -12.39
N PHE A 74 15.41 -19.27 -11.38
CA PHE A 74 14.52 -19.21 -10.22
C PHE A 74 13.93 -17.84 -9.97
N THR A 75 14.57 -16.75 -10.42
CA THR A 75 14.09 -15.40 -10.16
C THR A 75 12.80 -15.12 -10.90
N LYS A 76 11.77 -14.78 -10.13
CA LYS A 76 10.43 -14.40 -10.57
C LYS A 76 10.14 -12.94 -10.28
N LEU A 77 10.65 -12.40 -9.17
CA LEU A 77 10.57 -10.99 -8.82
C LEU A 77 11.97 -10.39 -8.68
N LEU A 78 12.14 -9.22 -9.28
CA LEU A 78 13.30 -8.36 -9.08
C LEU A 78 12.85 -7.01 -8.52
N ALA A 79 13.26 -6.69 -7.29
CA ALA A 79 13.08 -5.38 -6.69
C ALA A 79 14.36 -4.55 -6.86
N ILE A 80 14.21 -3.32 -7.35
CA ILE A 80 15.31 -2.37 -7.54
C ILE A 80 15.00 -1.13 -6.72
N SER A 81 15.86 -0.82 -5.75
CA SER A 81 15.73 0.32 -4.84
C SER A 81 17.03 1.11 -4.81
N HIS A 82 16.96 2.41 -4.47
CA HIS A 82 18.10 3.31 -4.23
C HIS A 82 19.20 3.42 -5.31
N PHE A 83 19.01 2.86 -6.51
CA PHE A 83 19.99 2.96 -7.62
C PHE A 83 20.25 4.41 -8.01
N PHE A 84 19.20 5.16 -8.31
CA PHE A 84 19.32 6.46 -8.97
C PHE A 84 19.30 7.66 -8.01
N SER A 85 19.72 7.45 -6.76
CA SER A 85 19.60 8.45 -5.67
C SER A 85 20.57 9.62 -5.78
N ARG A 86 21.62 9.51 -6.61
CA ARG A 86 22.68 10.52 -6.74
C ARG A 86 22.81 10.96 -8.19
N SER A 87 22.36 12.19 -8.45
CA SER A 87 22.48 12.92 -9.72
C SER A 87 23.94 13.28 -10.02
N GLU A 88 24.78 12.30 -10.31
CA GLU A 88 26.02 12.52 -11.05
C GLU A 88 25.83 11.87 -12.41
N GLY A 89 25.72 12.68 -13.48
CA GLY A 89 25.29 12.23 -14.81
C GLY A 89 26.08 11.07 -15.42
N ASN A 90 27.26 10.74 -14.90
CA ASN A 90 28.06 9.59 -15.33
C ASN A 90 27.66 8.25 -14.66
N GLN A 91 26.99 8.28 -13.50
CA GLN A 91 26.59 7.06 -12.77
C GLN A 91 25.41 6.35 -13.45
N THR A 92 24.52 7.14 -14.05
CA THR A 92 23.30 6.70 -14.70
C THR A 92 23.55 5.77 -15.91
N ASP A 93 24.61 6.01 -16.68
CA ASP A 93 24.98 5.14 -17.81
C ASP A 93 25.60 3.83 -17.34
N GLU A 94 26.43 3.87 -16.28
CA GLU A 94 27.02 2.66 -15.70
C GLU A 94 25.96 1.73 -15.11
N GLU A 95 24.97 2.30 -14.41
CA GLU A 95 23.83 1.56 -13.86
C GLU A 95 23.05 0.82 -14.94
N ASN A 96 22.76 1.49 -16.06
CA ASN A 96 22.10 0.87 -17.20
C ASN A 96 22.96 -0.25 -17.82
N GLN A 97 24.26 -0.03 -17.95
CA GLN A 97 25.21 -1.02 -18.49
C GLN A 97 25.34 -2.27 -17.62
N ILE A 98 25.00 -2.19 -16.33
CA ILE A 98 25.03 -3.35 -15.43
C ILE A 98 23.64 -4.01 -15.37
N LEU A 99 22.57 -3.24 -15.19
CA LEU A 99 21.23 -3.78 -14.98
C LEU A 99 20.59 -4.34 -16.24
N CYS A 100 20.77 -3.70 -17.41
CA CYS A 100 20.14 -4.18 -18.65
C CYS A 100 20.64 -5.60 -19.02
N PRO A 101 21.95 -5.91 -18.96
CA PRO A 101 22.41 -7.28 -19.16
C PRO A 101 21.83 -8.26 -18.13
N ILE A 102 21.79 -7.90 -16.85
CA ILE A 102 21.24 -8.75 -15.79
C ILE A 102 19.79 -9.14 -16.12
N LEU A 103 18.96 -8.17 -16.54
CA LEU A 103 17.58 -8.41 -16.94
C LEU A 103 17.49 -9.46 -18.06
N THR A 104 18.33 -9.34 -19.11
CA THR A 104 18.30 -10.30 -20.23
C THR A 104 18.62 -11.74 -19.84
N TYR A 105 19.28 -11.97 -18.70
CA TYR A 105 19.59 -13.31 -18.21
C TYR A 105 18.47 -13.92 -17.36
N MET A 106 17.44 -13.17 -16.95
CA MET A 106 16.39 -13.65 -16.05
C MET A 106 15.17 -14.19 -16.81
N GLU A 107 15.27 -15.40 -17.35
CA GLU A 107 14.26 -16.03 -18.20
C GLU A 107 12.90 -16.31 -17.54
N ARG A 108 12.81 -16.24 -16.21
CA ARG A 108 11.55 -16.47 -15.47
C ARG A 108 11.05 -15.24 -14.75
N LEU A 109 11.66 -14.08 -15.02
CA LEU A 109 11.27 -12.82 -14.41
C LEU A 109 9.85 -12.47 -14.84
N ALA A 110 8.92 -12.50 -13.89
CA ALA A 110 7.51 -12.20 -14.10
C ALA A 110 7.18 -10.77 -13.63
N CYS A 111 7.82 -10.34 -12.55
CA CYS A 111 7.55 -9.06 -11.90
C CYS A 111 8.84 -8.26 -11.68
N VAL A 112 8.81 -6.96 -11.95
CA VAL A 112 9.87 -6.03 -11.55
C VAL A 112 9.27 -4.93 -10.69
N GLU A 113 9.87 -4.65 -9.53
CA GLU A 113 9.46 -3.55 -8.64
C GLU A 113 10.52 -2.45 -8.66
N LEU A 114 10.12 -1.24 -9.05
CA LEU A 114 10.97 -0.06 -9.11
C LEU A 114 10.58 0.90 -7.99
N GLN A 115 11.41 0.94 -6.94
CA GLN A 115 11.16 1.79 -5.77
C GLN A 115 11.74 3.21 -5.92
N CYS A 116 12.49 3.49 -6.99
CA CYS A 116 13.11 4.80 -7.23
C CYS A 116 12.87 5.25 -8.68
N CYS A 117 12.42 6.49 -8.87
CA CYS A 117 11.85 6.97 -10.13
C CYS A 117 12.76 7.88 -10.96
N SER A 118 14.02 8.01 -10.59
CA SER A 118 15.07 8.42 -11.55
C SER A 118 15.53 7.23 -12.41
N SER A 119 14.75 6.14 -12.45
CA SER A 119 14.94 5.06 -13.41
C SER A 119 14.99 5.64 -14.81
N THR A 120 16.13 5.44 -15.46
CA THR A 120 16.38 5.97 -16.80
C THR A 120 15.32 5.44 -17.76
N SER A 121 15.02 6.24 -18.78
CA SER A 121 14.16 5.80 -19.87
C SER A 121 14.68 4.52 -20.54
N VAL A 122 15.99 4.25 -20.46
CA VAL A 122 16.63 3.04 -20.98
C VAL A 122 16.25 1.81 -20.15
N LEU A 123 16.38 1.85 -18.83
CA LEU A 123 16.08 0.70 -17.97
C LEU A 123 14.59 0.31 -18.06
N LEU A 124 13.69 1.29 -17.98
CA LEU A 124 12.26 1.01 -18.06
C LEU A 124 11.87 0.46 -19.43
N LYS A 125 12.46 0.95 -20.54
CA LYS A 125 12.28 0.36 -21.88
C LYS A 125 12.77 -1.08 -21.95
N ALA A 126 13.92 -1.37 -21.36
CA ALA A 126 14.46 -2.73 -21.32
C ALA A 126 13.52 -3.69 -20.55
N ILE A 127 12.94 -3.23 -19.44
CA ILE A 127 11.98 -4.02 -18.66
C ILE A 127 10.67 -4.22 -19.43
N LEU A 128 10.12 -3.17 -20.05
CA LEU A 128 8.89 -3.25 -20.85
C LEU A 128 9.03 -4.26 -22.01
N ALA A 129 10.18 -4.23 -22.68
CA ALA A 129 10.53 -5.14 -23.76
C ALA A 129 10.85 -6.57 -23.30
N HIS A 130 10.98 -6.82 -21.99
CA HIS A 130 11.32 -8.14 -21.49
C HIS A 130 10.17 -9.14 -21.77
N PRO A 131 10.45 -10.31 -22.38
CA PRO A 131 9.41 -11.20 -22.92
C PRO A 131 8.56 -11.86 -21.83
N THR A 132 9.12 -12.13 -20.67
CA THR A 132 8.41 -12.83 -19.57
C THR A 132 7.86 -11.90 -18.50
N VAL A 133 8.27 -10.62 -18.50
CA VAL A 133 7.76 -9.65 -17.52
C VAL A 133 6.32 -9.32 -17.90
N SER A 134 5.41 -9.63 -17.00
CA SER A 134 3.98 -9.32 -17.12
C SER A 134 3.55 -8.17 -16.22
N THR A 135 4.35 -7.84 -15.20
CA THR A 135 3.99 -6.78 -14.23
C THR A 135 5.23 -5.97 -13.84
N ILE A 136 5.09 -4.65 -13.86
CA ILE A 136 6.11 -3.69 -13.44
C ILE A 136 5.46 -2.80 -12.39
N LEU A 137 5.86 -2.96 -11.13
CA LEU A 137 5.38 -2.14 -10.03
C LEU A 137 6.25 -0.88 -9.95
N VAL A 138 5.63 0.29 -9.96
CA VAL A 138 6.32 1.58 -9.82
C VAL A 138 5.70 2.39 -8.69
N LYS A 139 6.52 3.12 -7.93
CA LYS A 139 6.07 3.99 -6.84
C LYS A 139 5.89 5.45 -7.20
N GLN A 140 6.38 5.87 -8.37
CA GLN A 140 6.12 7.21 -8.87
C GLN A 140 5.76 7.13 -10.35
N LEU A 141 5.07 8.17 -10.79
CA LEU A 141 4.49 8.26 -12.11
C LEU A 141 5.58 8.46 -13.17
N PRO A 142 5.73 7.55 -14.15
CA PRO A 142 6.69 7.74 -15.24
C PRO A 142 6.25 8.90 -16.15
N ASP A 143 7.20 9.48 -16.89
CA ASP A 143 6.88 10.43 -17.95
C ASP A 143 6.27 9.69 -19.15
N ALA A 144 4.96 9.85 -19.33
CA ALA A 144 4.19 9.18 -20.38
C ALA A 144 4.67 9.54 -21.80
N SER A 145 5.36 10.66 -21.99
CA SER A 145 5.84 11.08 -23.33
C SER A 145 6.95 10.18 -23.87
N LEU A 146 7.63 9.43 -23.00
CA LEU A 146 8.79 8.62 -23.35
C LEU A 146 8.44 7.18 -23.74
N TYR A 147 7.19 6.78 -23.56
CA TYR A 147 6.73 5.40 -23.68
C TYR A 147 5.43 5.31 -24.49
N GLY A 148 5.25 4.20 -25.21
CA GLY A 148 4.05 3.96 -26.02
C GLY A 148 3.02 3.09 -25.30
N ASP A 149 3.45 1.91 -24.82
CA ASP A 149 2.60 0.93 -24.14
C ASP A 149 3.06 0.75 -22.69
N LEU A 150 2.13 0.99 -21.75
CA LEU A 150 2.33 0.85 -20.31
C LEU A 150 1.40 -0.22 -19.71
N SER A 151 0.81 -1.11 -20.51
CA SER A 151 -0.12 -2.17 -20.07
C SER A 151 0.43 -3.10 -18.98
N LYS A 152 1.75 -3.27 -18.92
CA LYS A 152 2.44 -4.06 -17.89
C LYS A 152 2.69 -3.28 -16.59
N VAL A 153 2.55 -1.96 -16.61
CA VAL A 153 2.92 -1.08 -15.49
C VAL A 153 1.73 -0.90 -14.55
N VAL A 154 2.00 -1.11 -13.26
CA VAL A 154 1.07 -0.84 -12.17
C VAL A 154 1.73 0.21 -11.27
N LEU A 155 1.11 1.39 -11.20
CA LEU A 155 1.48 2.43 -10.26
C LEU A 155 0.89 2.07 -8.90
N GLU A 156 1.75 1.69 -7.94
CA GLU A 156 1.31 1.21 -6.62
C GLU A 156 0.54 2.30 -5.87
N GLY A 157 1.00 3.54 -5.98
CA GLY A 157 0.39 4.69 -5.34
C GLY A 157 0.85 5.99 -5.96
N THR A 158 -0.03 6.97 -6.02
CA THR A 158 0.35 8.34 -6.37
C THR A 158 -0.53 9.35 -5.65
N SER A 159 0.03 10.50 -5.34
CA SER A 159 -0.69 11.62 -4.73
C SER A 159 -0.83 12.73 -5.77
N ILE A 160 -2.05 13.21 -5.98
CA ILE A 160 -2.34 14.32 -6.88
C ILE A 160 -2.96 15.48 -6.09
N PRO A 161 -2.56 16.73 -6.38
CA PRO A 161 -3.14 17.90 -5.69
C PRO A 161 -4.66 17.94 -5.85
N SER A 162 -5.13 17.82 -7.09
CA SER A 162 -6.55 17.75 -7.44
C SER A 162 -6.81 16.50 -8.29
N ALA A 163 -8.07 16.23 -8.63
CA ALA A 163 -8.48 15.09 -9.46
C ALA A 163 -7.71 14.93 -10.80
N PHE A 164 -6.99 15.94 -11.27
CA PHE A 164 -6.41 16.01 -12.59
C PHE A 164 -4.88 16.08 -12.60
N SER A 165 -4.28 15.09 -13.24
CA SER A 165 -2.88 15.12 -13.67
C SER A 165 -2.84 14.69 -15.14
N PRO A 166 -2.51 15.59 -16.08
CA PRO A 166 -2.42 15.27 -17.51
C PRO A 166 -1.48 14.10 -17.79
N ASN A 167 -0.40 14.00 -17.02
CA ASN A 167 0.56 12.91 -17.17
C ASN A 167 -0.02 11.58 -16.69
N LEU A 168 -0.77 11.58 -15.59
CA LEU A 168 -1.45 10.37 -15.10
C LEU A 168 -2.47 9.87 -16.12
N GLU A 169 -3.30 10.78 -16.64
CA GLU A 169 -4.29 10.43 -17.66
C GLU A 169 -3.63 9.87 -18.92
N ARG A 170 -2.52 10.46 -19.36
CA ARG A 170 -1.75 9.93 -20.50
C ARG A 170 -1.22 8.53 -20.21
N CYS A 171 -0.64 8.28 -19.03
CA CYS A 171 -0.17 6.95 -18.64
C CYS A 171 -1.31 5.91 -18.62
N LEU A 172 -2.47 6.27 -18.04
CA LEU A 172 -3.64 5.39 -17.97
C LEU A 172 -4.18 5.07 -19.38
N ASN A 173 -4.22 6.06 -20.28
CA ASN A 173 -4.61 5.87 -21.68
C ASN A 173 -3.62 4.98 -22.46
N GLN A 174 -2.37 4.88 -22.01
CA GLN A 174 -1.37 3.94 -22.53
C GLN A 174 -1.47 2.54 -21.91
N GLY A 175 -2.51 2.27 -21.11
CA GLY A 175 -2.78 0.96 -20.51
C GLY A 175 -2.24 0.78 -19.10
N MET A 176 -1.58 1.78 -18.51
CA MET A 176 -1.09 1.69 -17.14
C MET A 176 -2.25 1.45 -16.17
N ARG A 177 -2.02 0.63 -15.14
CA ARG A 177 -2.95 0.42 -14.03
C ARG A 177 -2.52 1.22 -12.81
N LEU A 178 -3.48 1.61 -11.98
CA LEU A 178 -3.26 2.39 -10.76
C LEU A 178 -3.84 1.64 -9.58
N GLY A 179 -3.04 1.25 -8.60
CA GLY A 179 -3.51 0.54 -7.41
C GLY A 179 -4.13 1.46 -6.37
N CYS A 180 -3.41 2.52 -5.98
CA CYS A 180 -3.83 3.48 -4.96
C CYS A 180 -3.78 4.92 -5.49
N LEU A 181 -4.82 5.71 -5.23
CA LEU A 181 -4.85 7.13 -5.52
C LEU A 181 -5.03 7.95 -4.26
N GLU A 182 -4.15 8.91 -4.00
CA GLU A 182 -4.32 9.92 -2.95
C GLU A 182 -4.67 11.28 -3.57
N VAL A 183 -5.77 11.87 -3.11
CA VAL A 183 -6.23 13.20 -3.53
C VAL A 183 -6.01 14.17 -2.36
N LEU A 184 -5.18 15.20 -2.58
CA LEU A 184 -4.79 16.14 -1.53
C LEU A 184 -5.83 17.25 -1.30
N GLU A 185 -6.63 17.59 -2.33
CA GLU A 185 -7.69 18.61 -2.29
C GLU A 185 -9.05 17.97 -2.68
N PRO A 186 -9.60 17.08 -1.83
CA PRO A 186 -10.85 16.37 -2.10
C PRO A 186 -12.08 17.27 -2.24
N GLU A 187 -12.04 18.50 -1.72
CA GLU A 187 -13.09 19.51 -1.88
C GLU A 187 -13.29 19.96 -3.34
N LEU A 188 -12.30 19.74 -4.21
CA LEU A 188 -12.38 20.04 -5.64
C LEU A 188 -12.98 18.87 -6.46
N LEU A 189 -13.30 17.75 -5.81
CA LEU A 189 -13.94 16.61 -6.48
C LEU A 189 -15.38 16.96 -6.84
N ASN A 190 -15.75 16.63 -8.08
CA ASN A 190 -17.10 16.79 -8.62
C ASN A 190 -17.54 15.49 -9.31
N ASP A 191 -18.76 15.48 -9.86
CA ASP A 191 -19.31 14.27 -10.47
C ASP A 191 -18.52 13.79 -11.71
N ASN A 192 -17.71 14.66 -12.34
CA ASN A 192 -16.82 14.25 -13.43
C ASN A 192 -15.67 13.36 -12.93
N PHE A 193 -15.32 13.40 -11.64
CA PHE A 193 -14.32 12.51 -11.07
C PHE A 193 -14.74 11.04 -11.19
N ALA A 194 -16.02 10.75 -10.94
CA ALA A 194 -16.58 9.40 -11.02
C ALA A 194 -16.59 8.81 -12.45
N GLN A 195 -16.56 9.67 -13.47
CA GLN A 195 -16.56 9.28 -14.88
C GLN A 195 -15.16 8.97 -15.41
N ARG A 196 -14.11 9.32 -14.66
CA ARG A 196 -12.73 9.03 -15.06
C ARG A 196 -12.46 7.53 -14.92
N HIS A 197 -11.59 7.02 -15.78
CA HIS A 197 -11.25 5.60 -15.80
C HIS A 197 -9.91 5.37 -15.11
N PHE A 198 -9.94 4.88 -13.87
CA PHE A 198 -8.76 4.47 -13.11
C PHE A 198 -8.62 2.95 -13.14
N ALA A 199 -7.99 2.42 -14.19
CA ALA A 199 -7.85 0.98 -14.39
C ALA A 199 -7.12 0.31 -13.21
N GLY A 200 -7.80 -0.62 -12.53
CA GLY A 200 -7.21 -1.37 -11.42
C GLY A 200 -7.14 -0.63 -10.08
N LEU A 201 -7.88 0.49 -9.92
CA LEU A 201 -7.95 1.22 -8.66
C LEU A 201 -8.58 0.35 -7.57
N GLU A 202 -7.80 0.06 -6.53
CA GLU A 202 -8.18 -0.76 -5.37
C GLU A 202 -8.41 0.09 -4.13
N GLU A 203 -7.65 1.19 -3.99
CA GLU A 203 -7.69 2.07 -2.82
C GLU A 203 -7.75 3.56 -3.21
N LEU A 204 -8.63 4.31 -2.57
CA LEU A 204 -8.70 5.77 -2.67
C LEU A 204 -8.39 6.40 -1.30
N ARG A 205 -7.52 7.39 -1.26
CA ARG A 205 -7.18 8.17 -0.05
C ARG A 205 -7.52 9.63 -0.28
N LEU A 206 -8.22 10.24 0.67
CA LEU A 206 -8.61 11.65 0.62
C LEU A 206 -7.93 12.37 1.80
N SER A 207 -7.02 13.28 1.50
CA SER A 207 -6.40 14.13 2.51
C SER A 207 -7.35 15.28 2.84
N MET A 208 -8.02 15.17 3.98
CA MET A 208 -9.05 16.09 4.40
C MET A 208 -8.48 17.43 4.87
N SER A 209 -9.06 18.52 4.36
CA SER A 209 -8.70 19.89 4.69
C SER A 209 -9.74 20.53 5.63
N ARG A 210 -9.79 21.86 5.73
CA ARG A 210 -10.81 22.57 6.54
C ARG A 210 -12.19 22.63 5.85
N HIS A 211 -12.24 22.33 4.56
CA HIS A 211 -13.42 22.51 3.72
C HIS A 211 -14.37 21.32 3.84
N HIS A 212 -15.67 21.58 3.72
CA HIS A 212 -16.68 20.53 3.66
C HIS A 212 -16.57 19.78 2.34
N ILE A 213 -16.68 18.45 2.36
CA ILE A 213 -16.54 17.60 1.18
C ILE A 213 -17.87 16.90 0.91
N SER A 214 -18.37 17.04 -0.32
CA SER A 214 -19.50 16.25 -0.80
C SER A 214 -19.02 14.85 -1.18
N PHE A 215 -19.77 13.82 -0.79
CA PHE A 215 -19.57 12.43 -1.21
C PHE A 215 -20.59 12.00 -2.29
N SER A 216 -21.27 12.95 -2.96
CA SER A 216 -22.24 12.65 -4.02
C SER A 216 -21.66 11.82 -5.17
N TRP A 217 -20.36 11.98 -5.47
CA TRP A 217 -19.65 11.25 -6.51
C TRP A 217 -19.30 9.80 -6.13
N LEU A 218 -19.34 9.44 -4.83
CA LEU A 218 -18.80 8.17 -4.35
C LEU A 218 -19.58 6.95 -4.88
N SER A 219 -20.91 7.02 -4.94
CA SER A 219 -21.73 5.94 -5.50
C SER A 219 -21.42 5.72 -6.98
N ALA A 220 -21.34 6.80 -7.77
CA ALA A 220 -20.98 6.72 -9.17
C ALA A 220 -19.56 6.16 -9.34
N LEU A 221 -18.58 6.62 -8.57
CA LEU A 221 -17.21 6.12 -8.62
C LEU A 221 -17.15 4.61 -8.30
N SER A 222 -17.86 4.17 -7.26
CA SER A 222 -17.92 2.77 -6.82
C SER A 222 -18.54 1.86 -7.88
N SER A 223 -19.49 2.40 -8.68
CA SER A 223 -20.09 1.66 -9.80
C SER A 223 -19.16 1.54 -10.99
N THR A 224 -18.37 2.58 -11.29
CA THR A 224 -17.39 2.58 -12.38
C THR A 224 -16.15 1.74 -12.06
N HIS A 225 -15.73 1.70 -10.79
CA HIS A 225 -14.49 1.05 -10.35
C HIS A 225 -14.80 -0.17 -9.48
N LEU A 226 -15.07 -1.30 -10.12
CA LEU A 226 -15.45 -2.52 -9.40
C LEU A 226 -14.35 -3.10 -8.51
N ALA A 227 -13.08 -2.81 -8.81
CA ALA A 227 -11.94 -3.21 -7.99
C ALA A 227 -11.71 -2.29 -6.78
N LEU A 228 -12.41 -1.15 -6.68
CA LEU A 228 -12.26 -0.23 -5.55
C LEU A 228 -12.88 -0.86 -4.30
N GLU A 229 -12.02 -1.27 -3.39
CA GLU A 229 -12.41 -1.99 -2.16
C GLU A 229 -12.33 -1.07 -0.93
N THR A 230 -11.40 -0.11 -0.94
CA THR A 230 -11.06 0.67 0.25
C THR A 230 -11.04 2.18 -0.03
N LEU A 231 -11.57 2.96 0.92
CA LEU A 231 -11.56 4.42 0.91
C LEU A 231 -11.07 4.94 2.27
N TRP A 232 -10.02 5.74 2.29
CA TRP A 232 -9.53 6.39 3.50
C TRP A 232 -9.78 7.89 3.50
N LEU A 233 -10.31 8.38 4.62
CA LEU A 233 -10.44 9.80 4.93
C LEU A 233 -9.34 10.16 5.93
N ILE A 234 -8.42 11.05 5.57
CA ILE A 234 -7.19 11.32 6.35
C ILE A 234 -7.11 12.80 6.76
N ASP A 235 -7.26 13.08 8.05
CA ASP A 235 -7.18 14.41 8.67
C ASP A 235 -6.03 14.47 9.68
N ASP A 236 -4.80 14.31 9.20
CA ASP A 236 -3.62 14.30 10.07
C ASP A 236 -3.44 15.62 10.84
N ASN A 237 -3.96 16.72 10.29
CA ASN A 237 -3.96 18.06 10.91
C ASN A 237 -5.11 18.30 11.90
N ARG A 238 -6.06 17.36 12.05
CA ARG A 238 -7.18 17.42 13.01
C ARG A 238 -8.12 18.60 12.78
N HIS A 239 -8.24 19.06 11.54
CA HIS A 239 -9.00 20.25 11.17
C HIS A 239 -10.38 19.93 10.59
N TYR A 240 -10.50 18.82 9.87
CA TYR A 240 -11.74 18.42 9.22
C TYR A 240 -12.73 17.85 10.23
N PHE A 241 -12.36 16.78 10.95
CA PHE A 241 -13.27 16.05 11.83
C PHE A 241 -13.65 16.83 13.10
N SER A 242 -12.93 17.91 13.42
CA SER A 242 -13.32 18.84 14.49
C SER A 242 -14.47 19.77 14.10
N ARG A 243 -14.81 19.86 12.81
CA ARG A 243 -15.83 20.77 12.27
C ARG A 243 -16.92 20.05 11.48
N HIS A 244 -16.55 18.97 10.81
CA HIS A 244 -17.39 18.22 9.89
C HIS A 244 -17.53 16.79 10.37
N THR A 245 -18.69 16.20 10.14
CA THR A 245 -18.96 14.81 10.48
C THR A 245 -19.54 14.11 9.26
N PRO A 246 -18.73 13.33 8.50
CA PRO A 246 -19.23 12.52 7.40
C PRO A 246 -20.34 11.58 7.86
N ILE A 247 -21.26 11.29 6.95
CA ILE A 247 -22.42 10.44 7.23
C ILE A 247 -22.03 9.08 7.82
N PHE A 248 -20.89 8.53 7.37
CA PHE A 248 -20.35 7.22 7.78
C PHE A 248 -20.07 7.09 9.29
N ILE A 249 -19.77 8.20 9.97
CA ILE A 249 -19.45 8.22 11.40
C ILE A 249 -20.44 9.05 12.21
N SER A 250 -21.53 9.50 11.58
CA SER A 250 -22.46 10.45 12.18
C SER A 250 -23.23 9.91 13.38
N SER A 251 -23.56 8.60 13.39
CA SER A 251 -24.18 7.93 14.53
C SER A 251 -23.25 7.92 15.75
N PHE A 252 -22.02 7.44 15.57
CA PHE A 252 -20.98 7.40 16.59
C PHE A 252 -20.73 8.78 17.22
N VAL A 253 -20.53 9.80 16.39
CA VAL A 253 -20.26 11.16 16.89
C VAL A 253 -21.45 11.73 17.67
N LYS A 254 -22.69 11.50 17.22
CA LYS A 254 -23.90 11.93 17.95
C LYS A 254 -24.03 11.24 19.30
N GLU A 255 -23.86 9.92 19.35
CA GLU A 255 -23.95 9.17 20.60
C GLU A 255 -22.83 9.54 21.57
N SER A 256 -21.63 9.77 21.04
CA SER A 256 -20.50 10.27 21.81
C SER A 256 -20.75 11.65 22.42
N GLN A 257 -21.39 12.55 21.69
CA GLN A 257 -21.80 13.86 22.19
C GLN A 257 -22.87 13.75 23.29
N GLN A 258 -23.83 12.83 23.13
CA GLN A 258 -24.86 12.58 24.15
C GLN A 258 -24.28 12.09 25.47
N GLN A 259 -23.13 11.40 25.42
CA GLN A 259 -22.39 10.92 26.60
C GLN A 259 -21.28 11.89 27.08
N ASP A 260 -21.20 13.12 26.53
CA ASP A 260 -20.14 14.11 26.79
C ASP A 260 -18.70 13.59 26.58
N LEU A 261 -18.53 12.60 25.70
CA LEU A 261 -17.23 12.00 25.38
C LEU A 261 -16.49 12.74 24.26
N SER A 262 -17.17 13.60 23.50
CA SER A 262 -16.64 14.20 22.26
C SER A 262 -15.46 15.15 22.48
N LYS A 263 -15.21 15.61 23.71
CA LYS A 263 -14.06 16.47 24.05
C LYS A 263 -12.78 15.65 24.31
N ASN A 264 -12.90 14.34 24.51
CA ASN A 264 -11.83 13.46 24.97
C ASN A 264 -11.05 12.79 23.83
N TYR A 265 -11.53 12.93 22.59
CA TYR A 265 -10.84 12.42 21.41
C TYR A 265 -11.04 13.34 20.21
N ILE A 266 -10.18 13.13 19.20
CA ILE A 266 -10.34 13.67 17.86
C ILE A 266 -10.13 12.52 16.88
N ILE A 267 -11.01 12.38 15.90
CA ILE A 267 -10.82 11.42 14.80
C ILE A 267 -9.76 12.00 13.86
N LYS A 268 -8.71 11.22 13.56
CA LYS A 268 -7.71 11.56 12.55
C LYS A 268 -7.98 10.86 11.23
N ARG A 269 -8.38 9.60 11.26
CA ARG A 269 -8.57 8.80 10.03
C ARG A 269 -9.78 7.91 10.13
N VAL A 270 -10.48 7.74 9.01
CA VAL A 270 -11.59 6.80 8.85
C VAL A 270 -11.32 5.97 7.61
N GLY A 271 -11.19 4.66 7.78
CA GLY A 271 -11.09 3.68 6.71
C GLY A 271 -12.45 3.06 6.46
N LEU A 272 -12.88 3.10 5.20
CA LEU A 272 -14.12 2.53 4.73
C LEU A 272 -13.80 1.36 3.80
N ARG A 273 -14.57 0.29 3.90
CA ARG A 273 -14.51 -0.85 2.98
C ARG A 273 -15.88 -1.10 2.38
N ARG A 274 -15.88 -1.61 1.15
CA ARG A 274 -17.08 -2.04 0.46
C ARG A 274 -17.58 -3.39 0.99
N GLY A 275 -18.88 -3.52 1.23
CA GLY A 275 -19.47 -4.80 1.64
C GLY A 275 -19.18 -5.92 0.63
N THR A 276 -18.97 -7.15 1.12
CA THR A 276 -18.54 -8.32 0.31
C THR A 276 -19.60 -8.89 -0.65
N GLY A 277 -20.79 -8.29 -0.73
CA GLY A 277 -21.78 -8.62 -1.74
C GLY A 277 -21.41 -8.03 -3.10
N GLN A 278 -21.47 -8.84 -4.17
CA GLN A 278 -21.09 -8.47 -5.56
C GLN A 278 -21.75 -7.17 -6.10
N CYS A 279 -22.79 -6.67 -5.44
CA CYS A 279 -23.48 -5.42 -5.78
C CYS A 279 -23.65 -4.44 -4.60
N SER A 280 -23.05 -4.69 -3.43
CA SER A 280 -23.18 -3.74 -2.31
C SER A 280 -22.42 -2.46 -2.65
N GLN A 281 -23.14 -1.34 -2.72
CA GLN A 281 -22.56 0.01 -2.76
C GLN A 281 -22.35 0.57 -1.36
N ASP A 282 -22.64 -0.24 -0.33
CA ASP A 282 -22.59 0.20 1.05
C ASP A 282 -21.16 0.15 1.56
N TRP A 283 -20.73 1.31 2.06
CA TRP A 283 -19.44 1.52 2.69
C TRP A 283 -19.60 1.38 4.20
N HIS A 284 -18.86 0.45 4.80
CA HIS A 284 -18.79 0.28 6.25
C HIS A 284 -17.44 0.77 6.77
N VAL A 285 -17.41 1.23 8.02
CA VAL A 285 -16.18 1.65 8.68
C VAL A 285 -15.37 0.42 9.07
N MET A 286 -14.24 0.21 8.40
CA MET A 286 -13.29 -0.87 8.69
C MET A 286 -12.08 -0.38 9.49
N GLY A 287 -11.79 0.92 9.46
CA GLY A 287 -10.59 1.50 10.07
C GLY A 287 -10.91 2.79 10.80
N LEU A 288 -10.31 3.00 11.97
CA LEU A 288 -10.46 4.25 12.70
C LEU A 288 -9.15 4.61 13.41
N THR A 289 -8.71 5.86 13.27
CA THR A 289 -7.61 6.41 14.06
C THR A 289 -8.14 7.53 14.92
N ILE A 290 -7.99 7.39 16.24
CA ILE A 290 -8.38 8.43 17.20
C ILE A 290 -7.15 8.96 17.95
N PHE A 291 -7.12 10.27 18.15
CA PHE A 291 -6.17 10.98 18.99
C PHE A 291 -6.84 11.28 20.33
N THR A 292 -6.27 10.82 21.44
CA THR A 292 -6.80 11.13 22.77
C THR A 292 -6.30 12.49 23.24
N THR A 293 -7.20 13.43 23.54
CA THR A 293 -6.85 14.83 23.87
C THR A 293 -6.47 15.02 25.33
N PHE A 294 -6.94 14.15 26.22
CA PHE A 294 -6.66 14.17 27.66
C PHE A 294 -6.14 12.81 28.12
N ALA A 295 -5.51 12.74 29.30
CA ALA A 295 -5.36 11.52 30.09
C ALA A 295 -6.75 11.03 30.52
N SER A 296 -7.54 10.56 29.55
CA SER A 296 -8.97 10.42 29.72
C SER A 296 -9.25 9.12 30.47
N THR A 297 -9.82 9.24 31.66
CA THR A 297 -10.50 8.12 32.33
C THR A 297 -11.61 7.53 31.44
N SER A 298 -12.05 8.31 30.44
CA SER A 298 -13.11 7.98 29.48
C SER A 298 -12.67 7.13 28.27
N LEU A 299 -11.40 6.71 28.19
CA LEU A 299 -10.93 5.91 27.05
C LEU A 299 -11.74 4.61 26.92
N VAL A 300 -12.07 3.97 28.03
CA VAL A 300 -12.85 2.72 28.05
C VAL A 300 -14.25 2.94 27.45
N GLU A 301 -14.91 4.03 27.79
CA GLU A 301 -16.23 4.41 27.31
C GLU A 301 -16.20 4.73 25.82
N ILE A 302 -15.19 5.50 25.36
CA ILE A 302 -14.99 5.82 23.93
C ILE A 302 -14.82 4.54 23.12
N LEU A 303 -13.96 3.64 23.59
CA LEU A 303 -13.68 2.40 22.88
C LEU A 303 -14.89 1.44 22.89
N THR A 304 -15.65 1.41 23.99
CA THR A 304 -16.91 0.64 24.06
C THR A 304 -17.93 1.18 23.05
N LEU A 305 -18.02 2.50 22.92
CA LEU A 305 -18.90 3.12 21.95
C LEU A 305 -18.45 2.83 20.51
N ILE A 306 -17.13 2.79 20.24
CA ILE A 306 -16.57 2.41 18.94
C ILE A 306 -16.96 0.98 18.57
N SER A 307 -16.86 0.00 19.48
CA SER A 307 -17.20 -1.40 19.16
C SER A 307 -18.69 -1.60 18.90
N ILE A 308 -19.55 -0.84 19.58
CA ILE A 308 -21.00 -0.86 19.34
C ILE A 308 -21.33 -0.22 17.99
N SER A 309 -20.69 0.92 17.68
CA SER A 309 -20.96 1.68 16.45
C SER A 309 -20.40 1.04 15.19
N PHE A 310 -19.28 0.33 15.29
CA PHE A 310 -18.53 -0.22 14.16
C PHE A 310 -18.20 -1.69 14.41
N PRO A 311 -19.18 -2.61 14.31
CA PRO A 311 -18.98 -4.03 14.58
C PRO A 311 -18.03 -4.71 13.58
N GLU A 312 -17.85 -4.13 12.39
CA GLU A 312 -16.96 -4.63 11.32
C GLU A 312 -15.57 -3.94 11.32
N LEU A 313 -15.23 -3.23 12.40
CA LEU A 313 -13.95 -2.54 12.50
C LEU A 313 -12.80 -3.56 12.51
N GLU A 314 -11.93 -3.48 11.52
CA GLU A 314 -10.74 -4.33 11.35
C GLU A 314 -9.48 -3.72 11.97
N THR A 315 -9.41 -2.39 12.04
CA THR A 315 -8.21 -1.69 12.50
C THR A 315 -8.59 -0.49 13.35
N LEU A 316 -8.09 -0.46 14.58
CA LEU A 316 -8.21 0.68 15.48
C LEU A 316 -6.81 1.15 15.90
N THR A 317 -6.47 2.38 15.54
CA THR A 317 -5.20 3.00 15.95
C THR A 317 -5.46 4.07 17.00
N LEU A 318 -4.76 3.97 18.13
CA LEU A 318 -4.80 4.94 19.22
C LEU A 318 -3.53 5.80 19.19
N ASP A 319 -3.68 7.06 18.83
CA ASP A 319 -2.61 8.04 18.91
C ASP A 319 -2.60 8.67 20.31
N LEU A 320 -1.66 8.18 21.14
CA LEU A 320 -1.47 8.54 22.54
C LEU A 320 -0.28 9.50 22.76
N ASP A 321 0.28 10.08 21.68
CA ASP A 321 1.60 10.74 21.70
C ASP A 321 1.74 11.89 22.70
N SER A 322 0.64 12.50 23.15
CA SER A 322 0.66 13.55 24.17
C SER A 322 0.52 13.06 25.63
N HIS A 323 0.16 11.79 25.87
CA HIS A 323 -0.28 11.30 27.18
C HIS A 323 0.18 9.87 27.52
N SER A 324 1.15 9.30 26.80
CA SER A 324 1.60 7.91 26.96
C SER A 324 2.01 7.53 28.40
N ALA A 325 2.49 8.49 29.20
CA ALA A 325 2.87 8.27 30.61
C ALA A 325 1.69 8.18 31.59
N THR A 326 0.47 8.51 31.17
CA THR A 326 -0.72 8.57 32.05
C THR A 326 -1.66 7.39 31.93
N TYR A 327 -1.48 6.55 30.91
CA TYR A 327 -2.30 5.36 30.74
C TYR A 327 -1.64 4.14 31.34
N ASP A 328 -2.36 3.44 32.22
CA ASP A 328 -1.95 2.12 32.66
C ASP A 328 -2.07 1.14 31.48
N VAL A 329 -0.92 0.67 31.01
CA VAL A 329 -0.80 -0.34 29.94
C VAL A 329 -1.63 -1.59 30.26
N VAL A 330 -1.79 -1.94 31.53
CA VAL A 330 -2.61 -3.09 31.95
C VAL A 330 -4.10 -2.84 31.66
N CYS A 331 -4.61 -1.63 31.90
CA CYS A 331 -5.99 -1.26 31.57
C CYS A 331 -6.23 -1.28 30.05
N ILE A 332 -5.27 -0.77 29.26
CA ILE A 332 -5.33 -0.86 27.80
C ILE A 332 -5.35 -2.32 27.35
N ILE A 333 -4.44 -3.17 27.86
CA ILE A 333 -4.37 -4.60 27.51
C ILE A 333 -5.65 -5.35 27.89
N ILE A 334 -6.19 -5.15 29.10
CA ILE A 334 -7.43 -5.81 29.55
C ILE A 334 -8.59 -5.44 28.63
N PHE A 335 -8.66 -4.19 28.21
CA PHE A 335 -9.70 -3.72 27.32
C PHE A 335 -9.52 -4.24 25.90
N LEU A 336 -8.30 -4.17 25.36
CA LEU A 336 -7.93 -4.72 24.06
C LEU A 336 -8.20 -6.22 23.94
N ARG A 337 -8.13 -6.99 25.04
CA ARG A 337 -8.55 -8.40 25.08
C ARG A 337 -10.04 -8.62 24.81
N ARG A 338 -10.87 -7.59 24.88
CA ARG A 338 -12.29 -7.64 24.50
C ARG A 338 -12.50 -7.45 22.99
N PHE A 339 -11.48 -6.99 22.28
CA PHE A 339 -11.43 -6.94 20.82
C PHE A 339 -10.76 -8.22 20.32
N ASP A 340 -11.13 -8.70 19.13
CA ASP A 340 -10.40 -9.81 18.51
C ASP A 340 -8.91 -9.40 18.42
N PRO A 341 -7.95 -10.19 18.95
CA PRO A 341 -6.53 -9.84 18.97
C PRO A 341 -5.92 -9.59 17.58
N ARG A 342 -6.65 -9.86 16.49
CA ARG A 342 -6.29 -9.50 15.12
C ARG A 342 -6.49 -8.01 14.77
N LEU A 343 -7.17 -7.23 15.62
CA LEU A 343 -7.65 -5.86 15.35
C LEU A 343 -6.74 -4.74 15.88
N ILE A 344 -5.60 -5.10 16.47
CA ILE A 344 -4.79 -4.20 17.31
C ILE A 344 -3.41 -4.02 16.69
N SER A 345 -3.10 -2.79 16.28
CA SER A 345 -1.80 -2.36 15.75
C SER A 345 -1.19 -1.28 16.61
#